data_AF-A0A0A2HUY1-F1
#
_entry.id   AF-A0A0A2HUY1-F1
#
_cell.length_a   1.000
_cell.length_b   1.000
_cell.length_c   1.000
_cell.angle_alpha   90.00
_cell.angle_beta   90.00
_cell.angle_gamma   90.00
#
_symmetry.space_group_name_H-M   'P 1'
#
loop_
_entity.id
_entity.type
_entity.pdbx_description
1 polymer ?
#
loop_
_entity_poly.entity_id
_entity_poly.type
_entity_poly.pdbx_seq_one_letter_code
_entity_poly.pdbx_strand_id
1 'polypeptide(L)'
;MEVDPYGFCHDLDRQVVKVLDKKGLEAFVGQIRAKFESAPSLDEQRYPGYTRRRWGGALKTLLAGQGDVEAYKAFCEQTEFAAKDCLAIADIYQSRRRPEEALAWVERGLAIARSGNQRSSEDHELHAMERALLAKIGRPEDALQSAWSEFEAHPSTFTYKELMRYVPVNEKKTWHQKAMEASEKGDLTSQIELWLKKKEMDRLVSRLRRATAKELEALGHSTTGPLAGKLKRDHPDVSARLYSAQCMRVINAGKSKYYDAALDNIERARKCYAKAGLNDDWRAVVADVRQRHFRKKGFMAGFEEIVTGAPRNVEPPFLERAKARWLKK
;
A
#
# COMPACT_ATOMS: atom_id res chain seq x y z
N MET A 1 1.66 -8.31 34.32
CA MET A 1 2.00 -8.82 32.96
C MET A 1 1.51 -10.25 32.70
N GLU A 2 1.44 -11.14 33.70
CA GLU A 2 1.09 -12.56 33.49
C GLU A 2 -0.42 -12.82 33.44
N VAL A 3 -1.23 -12.03 34.16
CA VAL A 3 -2.69 -12.07 34.09
C VAL A 3 -3.17 -10.75 33.49
N ASP A 4 -3.33 -10.74 32.17
CA ASP A 4 -3.80 -9.57 31.43
C ASP A 4 -4.79 -10.00 30.34
N PRO A 5 -6.04 -10.32 30.74
CA PRO A 5 -7.05 -10.83 29.83
C PRO A 5 -7.49 -9.80 28.77
N TYR A 6 -7.15 -8.52 28.97
CA TYR A 6 -7.58 -7.41 28.13
C TYR A 6 -6.43 -6.73 27.36
N GLY A 7 -5.19 -7.19 27.53
CA GLY A 7 -4.02 -6.63 26.83
C GLY A 7 -3.55 -5.26 27.34
N PHE A 8 -3.95 -4.84 28.55
CA PHE A 8 -3.55 -3.55 29.13
C PHE A 8 -2.03 -3.44 29.39
N CYS A 9 -1.37 -4.57 29.59
CA CYS A 9 0.07 -4.68 29.78
C CYS A 9 0.81 -5.02 28.48
N HIS A 10 0.14 -4.97 27.32
CA HIS A 10 0.80 -5.09 26.02
C HIS A 10 1.78 -3.91 25.81
N ASP A 11 3.00 -4.18 25.35
CA ASP A 11 4.08 -3.20 25.14
C ASP A 11 4.48 -2.37 26.38
N LEU A 12 4.19 -2.87 27.59
CA LEU A 12 4.52 -2.16 28.83
C LEU A 12 6.03 -1.94 28.99
N ASP A 13 6.84 -2.86 28.46
CA ASP A 13 8.31 -2.72 28.32
C ASP A 13 8.71 -1.43 27.60
N ARG A 14 8.00 -1.04 26.53
CA ARG A 14 8.30 0.22 25.79
C ARG A 14 8.00 1.48 26.58
N GLN A 15 7.01 1.42 27.48
CA GLN A 15 6.64 2.57 28.31
C GLN A 15 7.54 2.67 29.54
N VAL A 16 7.93 1.54 30.12
CA VAL A 16 8.82 1.46 31.27
C VAL A 16 10.16 2.16 31.00
N VAL A 17 10.73 1.97 29.80
CA VAL A 17 11.97 2.67 29.37
C VAL A 17 11.87 4.19 29.48
N LYS A 18 10.67 4.77 29.32
CA LYS A 18 10.46 6.23 29.31
C LYS A 18 10.25 6.81 30.70
N VAL A 19 9.87 5.99 31.67
CA VAL A 19 9.38 6.44 32.99
C VAL A 19 10.37 6.10 34.11
N LEU A 20 11.07 4.97 34.01
CA LEU A 20 12.04 4.57 35.03
C LEU A 20 13.36 5.32 34.88
N ASP A 21 13.98 5.63 36.02
CA ASP A 21 15.37 6.06 36.06
C ASP A 21 16.32 4.88 35.77
N LYS A 22 17.62 5.18 35.69
CA LYS A 22 18.63 4.17 35.34
C LYS A 22 18.61 2.96 36.29
N LYS A 23 18.50 3.21 37.60
CA LYS A 23 18.51 2.15 38.62
C LYS A 23 17.24 1.31 38.57
N GLY A 24 16.09 1.94 38.40
CA GLY A 24 14.80 1.26 38.23
C GLY A 24 14.78 0.40 36.97
N LEU A 25 15.33 0.92 35.86
CA LEU A 25 15.42 0.18 34.60
C LEU A 25 16.37 -1.03 34.71
N GLU A 26 17.53 -0.89 35.37
CA GLU A 26 18.45 -2.00 35.67
C GLU A 26 17.78 -3.09 36.52
N ALA A 27 17.06 -2.71 37.58
CA ALA A 27 16.33 -3.66 38.42
C ALA A 27 15.22 -4.39 37.65
N PHE A 28 14.49 -3.67 36.80
CA PHE A 28 13.44 -4.25 35.96
C PHE A 28 14.01 -5.21 34.92
N VAL A 29 15.11 -4.85 34.26
CA VAL A 29 15.86 -5.73 33.34
C VAL A 29 16.27 -7.03 34.04
N GLY A 30 16.78 -6.95 35.28
CA GLY A 30 17.12 -8.13 36.08
C GLY A 30 15.93 -9.07 36.31
N GLN A 31 14.76 -8.52 36.64
CA GLN A 31 13.54 -9.32 36.82
C GLN A 31 13.09 -10.00 35.52
N ILE A 32 13.12 -9.28 34.39
CA ILE A 32 12.72 -9.83 33.09
C ILE A 32 13.70 -10.90 32.61
N ARG A 33 15.00 -10.71 32.86
CA ARG A 33 16.04 -11.71 32.57
C ARG A 33 15.82 -12.99 33.37
N ALA A 34 15.56 -12.88 34.68
CA ALA A 34 15.25 -14.06 35.50
C ALA A 34 14.03 -14.83 34.98
N LYS A 35 12.98 -14.11 34.54
CA LYS A 35 11.78 -14.73 33.94
C LYS A 35 12.07 -15.40 32.60
N PHE A 36 12.93 -14.81 31.77
CA PHE A 36 13.37 -15.41 30.52
C PHE A 36 14.15 -16.71 30.76
N GLU A 37 15.07 -16.71 31.72
CA GLU A 37 15.90 -17.87 32.06
C GLU A 37 15.07 -19.01 32.68
N SER A 38 14.04 -18.68 33.47
CA SER A 38 13.11 -19.67 34.04
C SER A 38 12.07 -20.20 33.04
N ALA A 39 11.93 -19.58 31.86
CA ALA A 39 10.89 -19.95 30.90
C ALA A 39 11.26 -21.25 30.15
N PRO A 40 10.36 -22.24 30.06
CA PRO A 40 10.60 -23.46 29.30
C PRO A 40 10.89 -23.15 27.83
N SER A 41 11.77 -23.95 27.20
CA SER A 41 12.00 -23.87 25.76
C SER A 41 10.83 -24.43 24.94
N LEU A 42 10.04 -25.34 25.54
CA LEU A 42 8.82 -25.93 24.99
C LEU A 42 7.75 -25.87 26.08
N ASP A 43 6.61 -25.23 25.79
CA ASP A 43 5.45 -25.16 26.69
C ASP A 43 4.45 -26.26 26.28
N GLU A 44 3.73 -26.87 27.24
CA GLU A 44 2.65 -27.86 26.99
C GLU A 44 1.39 -27.25 26.33
N GLN A 45 1.36 -25.92 26.15
CA GLN A 45 0.25 -25.19 25.57
C GLN A 45 0.24 -25.19 24.04
N ARG A 46 -0.91 -24.78 23.47
CA ARG A 46 -1.26 -24.71 22.03
C ARG A 46 -0.23 -23.98 21.13
N TYR A 47 0.74 -23.27 21.72
CA TYR A 47 1.86 -22.59 21.03
C TYR A 47 3.19 -22.82 21.79
N PRO A 48 4.03 -23.78 21.35
CA PRO A 48 5.30 -24.07 22.00
C PRO A 48 6.24 -22.84 22.06
N GLY A 49 6.80 -22.55 23.23
CA GLY A 49 7.85 -21.52 23.40
C GLY A 49 7.37 -20.07 23.38
N TYR A 50 6.06 -19.82 23.45
CA TYR A 50 5.49 -18.47 23.48
C TYR A 50 6.03 -17.64 24.65
N THR A 51 6.07 -18.22 25.85
CA THR A 51 6.48 -17.51 27.07
C THR A 51 7.92 -17.03 26.99
N ARG A 52 8.82 -17.90 26.53
CA ARG A 52 10.24 -17.57 26.34
C ARG A 52 10.45 -16.52 25.25
N ARG A 53 9.69 -16.60 24.13
CA ARG A 53 9.74 -15.57 23.06
C ARG A 53 9.25 -14.21 23.56
N ARG A 54 8.17 -14.18 24.35
CA ARG A 54 7.62 -12.95 24.92
C ARG A 54 8.64 -12.26 25.83
N TRP A 55 9.21 -12.99 26.78
CA TRP A 55 10.22 -12.41 27.69
C TRP A 55 11.50 -12.02 26.96
N GLY A 56 11.92 -12.79 25.95
CA GLY A 56 13.05 -12.43 25.10
C GLY A 56 12.82 -11.15 24.30
N GLY A 57 11.60 -10.95 23.78
CA GLY A 57 11.21 -9.71 23.12
C GLY A 57 11.24 -8.51 24.07
N ALA A 58 10.64 -8.64 25.26
CA ALA A 58 10.65 -7.59 26.27
C ALA A 58 12.07 -7.25 26.74
N LEU A 59 12.94 -8.26 26.92
CA LEU A 59 14.32 -8.03 27.31
C LEU A 59 15.10 -7.27 26.22
N LYS A 60 14.91 -7.60 24.94
CA LYS A 60 15.47 -6.84 23.81
C LYS A 60 15.03 -5.37 23.86
N THR A 61 13.73 -5.09 24.02
CA THR A 61 13.23 -3.70 24.15
C THR A 61 13.91 -2.95 25.28
N LEU A 62 14.05 -3.57 26.46
CA LEU A 62 14.62 -2.91 27.63
C LEU A 62 16.13 -2.66 27.47
N LEU A 63 16.88 -3.63 26.94
CA LEU A 63 18.31 -3.48 26.67
C LEU A 63 18.56 -2.40 25.62
N ALA A 64 17.72 -2.32 24.58
CA ALA A 64 17.77 -1.23 23.60
C ALA A 64 17.47 0.13 24.25
N GLY A 65 16.48 0.18 25.16
CA GLY A 65 16.13 1.38 25.93
C GLY A 65 17.23 1.86 26.88
N GLN A 66 18.01 0.95 27.49
CA GLN A 66 19.21 1.29 28.25
C GLN A 66 20.35 1.81 27.36
N GLY A 67 20.26 1.53 26.06
CA GLY A 67 21.32 1.81 25.11
C GLY A 67 22.57 0.94 25.34
N ASP A 68 22.48 -0.19 26.06
CA ASP A 68 23.62 -1.08 26.28
C ASP A 68 23.78 -2.04 25.10
N VAL A 69 24.65 -1.63 24.17
CA VAL A 69 24.86 -2.35 22.92
C VAL A 69 25.53 -3.72 23.14
N GLU A 70 26.40 -3.86 24.14
CA GLU A 70 27.14 -5.11 24.37
C GLU A 70 26.24 -6.13 25.06
N ALA A 71 25.45 -5.70 26.04
CA ALA A 71 24.43 -6.55 26.64
C ALA A 71 23.37 -6.99 25.61
N TYR A 72 22.97 -6.09 24.69
CA TYR A 72 22.04 -6.42 23.61
C TYR A 72 22.64 -7.46 22.65
N LYS A 73 23.88 -7.28 22.20
CA LYS A 73 24.57 -8.24 21.31
C LYS A 73 24.72 -9.61 21.97
N ALA A 74 25.22 -9.66 23.21
CA ALA A 74 25.39 -10.91 23.95
C ALA A 74 24.05 -11.65 24.11
N PHE A 75 22.95 -10.92 24.32
CA PHE A 75 21.62 -11.53 24.35
C PHE A 75 21.16 -12.04 22.97
N CYS A 76 21.51 -11.33 21.90
CA CYS A 76 21.21 -11.77 20.53
C CYS A 76 22.06 -12.96 20.08
N GLU A 77 23.25 -13.18 20.64
CA GLU A 77 24.04 -14.41 20.41
C GLU A 77 23.42 -15.63 21.11
N GLN A 78 22.79 -15.41 22.27
CA GLN A 78 22.05 -16.46 23.00
C GLN A 78 20.67 -16.75 22.41
N THR A 79 20.20 -15.90 21.49
CA THR A 79 18.90 -16.02 20.83
C THR A 79 19.07 -16.05 19.30
N GLU A 80 17.98 -16.14 18.55
CA GLU A 80 18.09 -15.96 17.10
C GLU A 80 18.33 -14.49 16.76
N PHE A 81 19.35 -14.26 15.94
CA PHE A 81 19.77 -12.96 15.44
C PHE A 81 19.01 -12.61 14.16
N ALA A 82 18.25 -11.52 14.15
CA ALA A 82 17.42 -11.13 13.01
C ALA A 82 17.68 -9.70 12.52
N ALA A 83 17.12 -9.33 11.36
CA ALA A 83 17.24 -7.98 10.79
C ALA A 83 16.78 -6.86 11.76
N LYS A 84 15.73 -7.13 12.54
CA LYS A 84 15.24 -6.23 13.61
C LYS A 84 16.29 -5.93 14.69
N ASP A 85 17.16 -6.89 14.98
CA ASP A 85 18.21 -6.74 15.99
C ASP A 85 19.33 -5.84 15.47
N CYS A 86 19.64 -5.93 14.17
CA CYS A 86 20.54 -4.99 13.50
C CYS A 86 20.01 -3.55 13.57
N LEU A 87 18.71 -3.37 13.32
CA LEU A 87 18.07 -2.05 13.39
C LEU A 87 18.16 -1.46 14.81
N ALA A 88 17.82 -2.25 15.83
CA ALA A 88 17.92 -1.82 17.23
C ALA A 88 19.37 -1.43 17.62
N ILE A 89 20.36 -2.22 17.20
CA ILE A 89 21.78 -1.90 17.45
C ILE A 89 22.19 -0.62 16.71
N ALA A 90 21.74 -0.44 15.47
CA ALA A 90 22.01 0.77 14.69
C ALA A 90 21.40 2.03 15.34
N ASP A 91 20.18 1.94 15.88
CA ASP A 91 19.55 3.02 16.66
C ASP A 91 20.39 3.39 17.89
N ILE A 92 20.90 2.40 18.62
CA ILE A 92 21.79 2.65 19.77
C ILE A 92 23.04 3.41 19.34
N TYR A 93 23.71 2.97 18.27
CA TYR A 93 24.90 3.68 17.75
C TYR A 93 24.56 5.09 17.22
N GLN A 94 23.41 5.25 16.58
CA GLN A 94 22.95 6.55 16.09
C GLN A 94 22.72 7.54 17.24
N SER A 95 22.09 7.09 18.34
CA SER A 95 21.88 7.90 19.55
C SER A 95 23.20 8.34 20.21
N ARG A 96 24.24 7.49 20.09
CA ARG A 96 25.61 7.75 20.57
C ARG A 96 26.47 8.57 19.59
N ARG A 97 25.87 9.10 18.51
CA ARG A 97 26.55 9.87 17.45
C ARG A 97 27.70 9.11 16.77
N ARG A 98 27.51 7.79 16.57
CA ARG A 98 28.44 6.88 15.87
C ARG A 98 27.81 6.39 14.56
N PRO A 99 27.69 7.26 13.54
CA PRO A 99 26.92 6.96 12.33
C PRO A 99 27.57 5.91 11.42
N GLU A 100 28.89 5.78 11.43
CA GLU A 100 29.61 4.76 10.65
C GLU A 100 29.32 3.35 11.18
N GLU A 101 29.36 3.17 12.50
CA GLU A 101 29.03 1.89 13.14
C GLU A 101 27.54 1.58 12.99
N ALA A 102 26.67 2.59 13.11
CA ALA A 102 25.26 2.42 12.83
C ALA A 102 25.03 1.93 11.40
N LEU A 103 25.73 2.49 10.41
CA LEU A 103 25.60 2.11 9.00
C LEU A 103 26.04 0.66 8.78
N ALA A 104 27.17 0.24 9.35
CA ALA A 104 27.64 -1.14 9.24
C ALA A 104 26.60 -2.16 9.78
N TRP A 105 25.88 -1.81 10.86
CA TRP A 105 24.80 -2.64 11.38
C TRP A 105 23.57 -2.63 10.47
N VAL A 106 23.20 -1.48 9.89
CA VAL A 106 22.10 -1.42 8.91
C VAL A 106 22.40 -2.29 7.68
N GLU A 107 23.62 -2.18 7.11
CA GLU A 107 24.04 -2.99 5.96
C GLU A 107 23.99 -4.49 6.27
N ARG A 108 24.41 -4.88 7.48
CA ARG A 108 24.28 -6.26 7.96
C ARG A 108 22.81 -6.70 8.08
N GLY A 109 21.94 -5.83 8.56
CA GLY A 109 20.49 -6.07 8.64
C GLY A 109 19.87 -6.29 7.27
N LEU A 110 20.23 -5.46 6.29
CA LEU A 110 19.79 -5.59 4.90
C LEU A 110 20.30 -6.88 4.26
N ALA A 111 21.53 -7.31 4.55
CA ALA A 111 22.06 -8.59 4.08
C ALA A 111 21.23 -9.77 4.61
N ILE A 112 20.84 -9.74 5.89
CA ILE A 112 19.97 -10.76 6.50
C ILE A 112 18.57 -10.73 5.87
N ALA A 113 17.98 -9.54 5.69
CA ALA A 113 16.66 -9.38 5.11
C ALA A 113 16.58 -9.92 3.67
N ARG A 114 17.63 -9.68 2.87
CA ARG A 114 17.75 -10.23 1.50
C ARG A 114 17.79 -11.75 1.44
N SER A 115 18.32 -12.41 2.48
CA SER A 115 18.32 -13.88 2.57
C SER A 115 16.97 -14.46 3.00
N GLY A 116 16.04 -13.63 3.48
CA GLY A 116 14.67 -14.02 3.79
C GLY A 116 13.77 -14.02 2.56
N ASN A 117 12.83 -14.97 2.48
CA ASN A 117 11.88 -15.08 1.38
C ASN A 117 10.78 -13.99 1.36
N GLN A 118 10.75 -13.06 2.33
CA GLN A 118 9.65 -12.11 2.49
C GLN A 118 10.15 -10.73 2.91
N ARG A 119 9.76 -9.68 2.17
CA ARG A 119 9.97 -8.28 2.59
C ARG A 119 9.16 -8.01 3.84
N SER A 120 9.84 -7.61 4.91
CA SER A 120 9.25 -7.30 6.19
C SER A 120 9.20 -5.78 6.43
N SER A 121 8.50 -5.32 7.46
CA SER A 121 8.44 -3.88 7.82
C SER A 121 9.84 -3.33 8.13
N GLU A 122 10.68 -4.18 8.70
CA GLU A 122 12.05 -3.88 9.08
C GLU A 122 12.94 -3.61 7.87
N ASP A 123 12.67 -4.23 6.72
CA ASP A 123 13.40 -3.98 5.46
C ASP A 123 13.22 -2.52 5.00
N HIS A 124 12.01 -1.98 5.18
CA HIS A 124 11.71 -0.58 4.87
C HIS A 124 12.40 0.38 5.85
N GLU A 125 12.37 0.08 7.15
CA GLU A 125 13.01 0.90 8.19
C GLU A 125 14.54 0.90 8.05
N LEU A 126 15.14 -0.25 7.72
CA LEU A 126 16.58 -0.37 7.45
C LEU A 126 16.99 0.49 6.26
N HIS A 127 16.28 0.42 5.13
CA HIS A 127 16.58 1.27 3.98
C HIS A 127 16.40 2.78 4.26
N ALA A 128 15.40 3.15 5.06
CA ALA A 128 15.22 4.55 5.47
C ALA A 128 16.40 5.03 6.34
N MET A 129 16.84 4.21 7.29
CA MET A 129 17.97 4.52 8.16
C MET A 129 19.30 4.57 7.39
N GLU A 130 19.54 3.61 6.48
CA GLU A 130 20.70 3.54 5.59
C GLU A 130 20.92 4.89 4.89
N ARG A 131 19.89 5.39 4.21
CA ARG A 131 19.96 6.65 3.47
C ARG A 131 20.16 7.86 4.36
N ALA A 132 19.53 7.89 5.53
CA ALA A 132 19.72 8.96 6.50
C ALA A 132 21.16 9.00 7.04
N LEU A 133 21.75 7.83 7.30
CA LEU A 133 23.13 7.69 7.75
C LEU A 133 24.12 8.06 6.64
N LEU A 134 23.93 7.56 5.41
CA LEU A 134 24.74 7.89 4.24
C LEU A 134 24.77 9.40 3.99
N ALA A 135 23.62 10.07 4.03
CA ALA A 135 23.55 11.53 3.91
C ALA A 135 24.32 12.25 5.02
N LYS A 136 24.31 11.71 6.26
CA LYS A 136 24.98 12.30 7.42
C LYS A 136 26.50 12.15 7.39
N ILE A 137 27.03 11.05 6.86
CA ILE A 137 28.48 10.78 6.75
C ILE A 137 29.11 11.37 5.48
N GLY A 138 28.40 12.26 4.78
CA GLY A 138 28.92 12.91 3.57
C GLY A 138 28.85 12.06 2.30
N ARG A 139 27.99 11.04 2.26
CA ARG A 139 27.72 10.19 1.09
C ARG A 139 26.29 10.36 0.56
N PRO A 140 25.85 11.59 0.23
CA PRO A 140 24.47 11.84 -0.21
C PRO A 140 24.14 11.19 -1.57
N GLU A 141 25.14 10.98 -2.43
CA GLU A 141 24.94 10.31 -3.73
C GLU A 141 24.53 8.85 -3.55
N ASP A 142 25.11 8.13 -2.59
CA ASP A 142 24.74 6.75 -2.28
C ASP A 142 23.32 6.67 -1.71
N ALA A 143 22.94 7.64 -0.87
CA ALA A 143 21.57 7.75 -0.35
C ALA A 143 20.56 7.98 -1.48
N LEU A 144 20.90 8.85 -2.44
CA LEU A 144 20.10 9.13 -3.63
C LEU A 144 19.99 7.88 -4.52
N GLN A 145 21.08 7.16 -4.75
CA GLN A 145 21.09 5.95 -5.56
C GLN A 145 20.25 4.82 -4.92
N SER A 146 20.32 4.67 -3.60
CA SER A 146 19.46 3.73 -2.86
C SER A 146 17.98 4.09 -3.01
N ALA A 147 17.62 5.38 -2.87
CA ALA A 147 16.24 5.83 -3.05
C ALA A 147 15.75 5.70 -4.50
N TRP A 148 16.64 5.94 -5.47
CA TRP A 148 16.35 5.75 -6.89
C TRP A 148 16.08 4.28 -7.22
N SER A 149 16.89 3.36 -6.71
CA SER A 149 16.73 1.92 -6.93
C SER A 149 15.38 1.40 -6.38
N GLU A 150 14.96 1.88 -5.20
CA GLU A 150 13.64 1.53 -4.65
C GLU A 150 12.50 2.11 -5.49
N PHE A 151 12.65 3.36 -5.95
CA PHE A 151 11.68 3.99 -6.83
C PHE A 151 11.54 3.26 -8.17
N GLU A 152 12.64 2.86 -8.81
CA GLU A 152 12.61 2.11 -10.07
C GLU A 152 11.93 0.75 -9.91
N ALA A 153 12.17 0.07 -8.79
CA ALA A 153 11.56 -1.22 -8.52
C ALA A 153 10.05 -1.09 -8.22
N HIS A 154 9.63 -0.04 -7.52
CA HIS A 154 8.23 0.19 -7.13
C HIS A 154 7.82 1.66 -7.27
N PRO A 155 7.58 2.15 -8.50
CA PRO A 155 7.24 3.55 -8.71
C PRO A 155 5.89 3.90 -8.08
N SER A 156 5.90 4.79 -7.09
CA SER A 156 4.68 5.20 -6.37
C SER A 156 4.81 6.63 -5.83
N THR A 157 3.69 7.19 -5.37
CA THR A 157 3.69 8.45 -4.61
C THR A 157 4.66 8.44 -3.43
N PHE A 158 4.77 7.29 -2.75
CA PHE A 158 5.58 7.13 -1.55
C PHE A 158 7.07 7.10 -1.89
N THR A 159 7.48 6.20 -2.77
CA THR A 159 8.89 6.08 -3.20
C THR A 159 9.37 7.33 -3.92
N TYR A 160 8.49 8.03 -4.65
CA TYR A 160 8.81 9.35 -5.22
C TYR A 160 9.09 10.39 -4.13
N LYS A 161 8.28 10.43 -3.06
CA LYS A 161 8.49 11.36 -1.95
C LYS A 161 9.84 11.09 -1.27
N GLU A 162 10.17 9.83 -1.04
CA GLU A 162 11.45 9.44 -0.45
C GLU A 162 12.63 9.81 -1.37
N LEU A 163 12.56 9.49 -2.67
CA LEU A 163 13.56 9.92 -3.66
C LEU A 163 13.83 11.42 -3.59
N MET A 164 12.78 12.24 -3.63
CA MET A 164 12.92 13.70 -3.66
C MET A 164 13.47 14.32 -2.36
N ARG A 165 13.60 13.56 -1.27
CA ARG A 165 14.30 14.03 -0.06
C ARG A 165 15.81 14.11 -0.25
N TYR A 166 16.37 13.22 -1.06
CA TYR A 166 17.82 13.09 -1.26
C TYR A 166 18.31 13.79 -2.54
N VAL A 167 17.39 14.25 -3.39
CA VAL A 167 17.72 14.99 -4.61
C VAL A 167 18.21 16.42 -4.28
N PRO A 168 19.39 16.84 -4.80
CA PRO A 168 19.87 18.22 -4.69
C PRO A 168 18.86 19.24 -5.24
N VAL A 169 18.75 20.40 -4.59
CA VAL A 169 17.70 21.40 -4.91
C VAL A 169 17.78 21.86 -6.37
N ASN A 170 18.98 22.05 -6.91
CA ASN A 170 19.25 22.44 -8.30
C ASN A 170 18.89 21.36 -9.33
N GLU A 171 18.78 20.09 -8.92
CA GLU A 171 18.51 18.97 -9.82
C GLU A 171 17.08 18.43 -9.72
N LYS A 172 16.25 18.97 -8.82
CA LYS A 172 14.87 18.49 -8.57
C LYS A 172 14.03 18.39 -9.82
N LYS A 173 14.18 19.31 -10.78
CA LYS A 173 13.44 19.28 -12.04
C LYS A 173 13.87 18.11 -12.92
N THR A 174 15.18 17.90 -13.07
CA THR A 174 15.75 16.81 -13.87
C THR A 174 15.37 15.45 -13.28
N TRP A 175 15.50 15.28 -11.97
CA TRP A 175 15.10 14.05 -11.29
C TRP A 175 13.59 13.82 -11.30
N HIS A 176 12.78 14.87 -11.23
CA HIS A 176 11.34 14.73 -11.41
C HIS A 176 11.02 14.14 -12.78
N GLN A 177 11.60 14.68 -13.85
CA GLN A 177 11.40 14.18 -15.21
C GLN A 177 11.85 12.72 -15.34
N LYS A 178 13.07 12.41 -14.85
CA LYS A 178 13.62 11.05 -14.81
C LYS A 178 12.70 10.08 -14.07
N ALA A 179 12.13 10.50 -12.94
CA ALA A 179 11.19 9.70 -12.16
C ALA A 179 9.86 9.49 -12.89
N MET A 180 9.34 10.50 -13.60
CA MET A 180 8.10 10.33 -14.38
C MET A 180 8.30 9.32 -15.53
N GLU A 181 9.45 9.36 -16.20
CA GLU A 181 9.79 8.39 -17.24
C GLU A 181 9.96 6.97 -16.69
N ALA A 182 10.73 6.79 -15.61
CA ALA A 182 10.91 5.48 -15.00
C ALA A 182 9.58 4.90 -14.47
N SER A 183 8.68 5.76 -13.98
CA SER A 183 7.37 5.31 -13.50
C SER A 183 6.50 4.66 -14.56
N GLU A 184 6.74 4.90 -15.86
CA GLU A 184 5.99 4.28 -16.96
C GLU A 184 6.08 2.75 -17.00
N LYS A 185 7.10 2.17 -16.36
CA LYS A 185 7.29 0.72 -16.24
C LYS A 185 6.53 0.10 -15.05
N GLY A 186 6.03 0.94 -14.13
CA GLY A 186 5.28 0.50 -12.95
C GLY A 186 3.87 -0.02 -13.24
N ASP A 187 3.12 -0.33 -12.18
CA ASP A 187 1.71 -0.69 -12.32
C ASP A 187 0.85 0.54 -12.62
N LEU A 188 -0.24 0.34 -13.38
CA LEU A 188 -1.10 1.44 -13.83
C LEU A 188 -1.78 2.19 -12.67
N THR A 189 -2.06 1.53 -11.55
CA THR A 189 -2.75 2.17 -10.42
C THR A 189 -1.82 3.18 -9.74
N SER A 190 -0.60 2.76 -9.42
CA SER A 190 0.41 3.62 -8.81
C SER A 190 0.83 4.75 -9.76
N GLN A 191 0.94 4.47 -11.06
CA GLN A 191 1.20 5.49 -12.09
C GLN A 191 0.13 6.59 -12.10
N ILE A 192 -1.15 6.19 -12.16
CA ILE A 192 -2.28 7.14 -12.15
C ILE A 192 -2.22 8.03 -10.91
N GLU A 193 -2.03 7.43 -9.73
CA GLU A 193 -1.99 8.19 -8.48
C GLU A 193 -0.82 9.18 -8.44
N LEU A 194 0.38 8.71 -8.80
CA LEU A 194 1.58 9.52 -8.82
C LEU A 194 1.42 10.71 -9.77
N TRP A 195 1.00 10.48 -11.02
CA TRP A 195 0.89 11.53 -12.02
C TRP A 195 -0.25 12.51 -11.75
N LEU A 196 -1.37 12.05 -11.19
CA LEU A 196 -2.41 12.95 -10.70
C LEU A 196 -1.87 13.89 -9.61
N LYS A 197 -1.12 13.34 -8.65
CA LYS A 197 -0.56 14.13 -7.55
C LYS A 197 0.52 15.10 -8.01
N LYS A 198 1.27 14.74 -9.05
CA LYS A 198 2.32 15.57 -9.65
C LYS A 198 1.85 16.46 -10.79
N LYS A 199 0.54 16.44 -11.10
CA LYS A 199 -0.09 17.25 -12.15
C LYS A 199 0.45 16.96 -13.56
N GLU A 200 0.89 15.75 -13.80
CA GLU A 200 1.37 15.22 -15.09
C GLU A 200 0.18 14.80 -15.98
N MET A 201 -0.75 15.73 -16.23
CA MET A 201 -2.04 15.42 -16.87
C MET A 201 -1.89 14.94 -18.31
N ASP A 202 -1.02 15.58 -19.10
CA ASP A 202 -0.82 15.19 -20.51
C ASP A 202 -0.20 13.79 -20.64
N ARG A 203 0.76 13.46 -19.76
CA ARG A 203 1.36 12.13 -19.66
C ARG A 203 0.32 11.09 -19.26
N LEU A 204 -0.50 11.40 -18.25
CA LEU A 204 -1.58 10.55 -17.78
C LEU A 204 -2.60 10.25 -18.88
N VAL A 205 -3.09 11.27 -19.56
CA VAL A 205 -4.05 11.12 -20.66
C VAL A 205 -3.46 10.26 -21.78
N SER A 206 -2.20 10.52 -22.16
CA SER A 206 -1.50 9.74 -23.20
C SER A 206 -1.34 8.26 -22.82
N ARG A 207 -1.02 7.95 -21.56
CA ARG A 207 -0.94 6.57 -21.06
C ARG A 207 -2.28 5.88 -21.02
N LEU A 208 -3.34 6.57 -20.58
CA LEU A 208 -4.70 6.02 -20.54
C LEU A 208 -5.25 5.74 -21.94
N ARG A 209 -4.89 6.57 -22.93
CA ARG A 209 -5.18 6.30 -24.34
C ARG A 209 -4.51 5.03 -24.86
N ARG A 210 -3.30 4.71 -24.39
CA ARG A 210 -2.57 3.49 -24.77
C ARG A 210 -2.92 2.26 -23.93
N ALA A 211 -3.55 2.44 -22.77
CA ALA A 211 -3.92 1.33 -21.88
C ALA A 211 -4.89 0.37 -22.57
N THR A 212 -4.75 -0.92 -22.33
CA THR A 212 -5.67 -1.95 -22.83
C THR A 212 -6.97 -1.97 -22.01
N ALA A 213 -8.03 -2.54 -22.56
CA ALA A 213 -9.29 -2.71 -21.82
C ALA A 213 -9.07 -3.51 -20.51
N LYS A 214 -8.25 -4.57 -20.55
CA LYS A 214 -7.93 -5.40 -19.39
C LYS A 214 -7.22 -4.62 -18.27
N GLU A 215 -6.26 -3.76 -18.63
CA GLU A 215 -5.58 -2.90 -17.64
C GLU A 215 -6.55 -1.92 -16.99
N LEU A 216 -7.44 -1.30 -17.77
CA LEU A 216 -8.44 -0.36 -17.25
C LEU A 216 -9.49 -1.07 -16.37
N GLU A 217 -9.91 -2.29 -16.74
CA GLU A 217 -10.85 -3.11 -15.95
C GLU A 217 -10.23 -3.58 -14.61
N ALA A 218 -8.90 -3.74 -14.56
CA ALA A 218 -8.18 -4.12 -13.35
C ALA A 218 -8.17 -2.99 -12.29
N LEU A 219 -8.36 -1.73 -12.69
CA LEU A 219 -8.40 -0.60 -11.77
C LEU A 219 -9.57 -0.68 -10.78
N GLY A 220 -9.31 -0.26 -9.54
CA GLY A 220 -10.31 -0.23 -8.46
C GLY A 220 -11.38 0.86 -8.67
N HIS A 221 -12.55 0.68 -8.05
CA HIS A 221 -13.64 1.66 -8.16
C HIS A 221 -13.26 3.04 -7.61
N SER A 222 -12.44 3.07 -6.55
CA SER A 222 -12.00 4.26 -5.84
C SER A 222 -11.10 5.16 -6.69
N THR A 223 -10.36 4.57 -7.63
CA THR A 223 -9.45 5.30 -8.53
C THR A 223 -10.18 5.74 -9.80
N THR A 224 -10.89 4.82 -10.44
CA THR A 224 -11.39 5.03 -11.81
C THR A 224 -12.54 6.04 -11.87
N GLY A 225 -13.43 6.07 -10.87
CA GLY A 225 -14.61 6.93 -10.88
C GLY A 225 -14.27 8.42 -10.77
N PRO A 226 -13.50 8.83 -9.74
CA PRO A 226 -13.03 10.20 -9.59
C PRO A 226 -12.16 10.66 -10.76
N LEU A 227 -11.30 9.78 -11.29
CA LEU A 227 -10.46 10.08 -12.45
C LEU A 227 -11.30 10.36 -13.70
N ALA A 228 -12.26 9.48 -14.02
CA ALA A 228 -13.14 9.65 -15.17
C ALA A 228 -13.97 10.94 -15.07
N GLY A 229 -14.43 11.28 -13.86
CA GLY A 229 -15.14 12.54 -13.60
C GLY A 229 -14.28 13.77 -13.89
N LYS A 230 -13.02 13.79 -13.43
CA LYS A 230 -12.07 14.89 -13.67
C LYS A 230 -11.76 15.08 -15.16
N LEU A 231 -11.61 13.99 -15.91
CA LEU A 231 -11.25 14.05 -17.33
C LEU A 231 -12.43 14.35 -18.26
N LYS A 232 -13.68 14.25 -17.78
CA LYS A 232 -14.89 14.28 -18.63
C LYS A 232 -15.05 15.56 -19.46
N ARG A 233 -14.59 16.69 -18.94
CA ARG A 233 -14.72 17.97 -19.63
C ARG A 233 -13.75 18.07 -20.80
N ASP A 234 -12.47 17.80 -20.52
CA ASP A 234 -11.34 18.15 -21.38
C ASP A 234 -10.85 16.94 -22.22
N HIS A 235 -11.10 15.71 -21.74
CA HIS A 235 -10.74 14.44 -22.40
C HIS A 235 -11.91 13.44 -22.33
N PRO A 236 -13.06 13.73 -22.96
CA PRO A 236 -14.23 12.87 -22.94
C PRO A 236 -13.96 11.47 -23.52
N ASP A 237 -13.03 11.35 -24.47
CA ASP A 237 -12.57 10.06 -25.03
C ASP A 237 -12.01 9.13 -23.95
N VAL A 238 -11.14 9.65 -23.07
CA VAL A 238 -10.54 8.86 -21.99
C VAL A 238 -11.57 8.53 -20.91
N SER A 239 -12.42 9.49 -20.53
CA SER A 239 -13.50 9.25 -19.58
C SER A 239 -14.47 8.18 -20.05
N ALA A 240 -14.79 8.15 -21.35
CA ALA A 240 -15.66 7.15 -21.92
C ALA A 240 -15.11 5.73 -21.68
N ARG A 241 -13.81 5.55 -21.98
CA ARG A 241 -13.12 4.27 -21.79
C ARG A 241 -13.03 3.84 -20.33
N LEU A 242 -12.76 4.78 -19.42
CA LEU A 242 -12.72 4.50 -17.98
C LEU A 242 -14.09 4.05 -17.46
N TYR A 243 -15.17 4.74 -17.85
CA TYR A 243 -16.52 4.34 -17.46
C TYR A 243 -16.94 3.00 -18.07
N SER A 244 -16.59 2.72 -19.33
CA SER A 244 -16.79 1.40 -19.95
C SER A 244 -16.06 0.30 -19.17
N ALA A 245 -14.79 0.52 -18.79
CA ALA A 245 -14.02 -0.45 -18.01
C ALA A 245 -14.62 -0.68 -16.60
N GLN A 246 -15.12 0.36 -15.93
CA GLN A 246 -15.84 0.19 -14.66
C GLN A 246 -17.11 -0.63 -14.82
N CYS A 247 -17.88 -0.38 -15.88
CA CYS A 247 -19.06 -1.17 -16.21
C CYS A 247 -18.69 -2.67 -16.35
N MET A 248 -17.69 -2.98 -17.18
CA MET A 248 -17.23 -4.36 -17.39
C MET A 248 -16.77 -5.02 -16.09
N ARG A 249 -15.99 -4.31 -15.25
CA ARG A 249 -15.55 -4.82 -13.95
C ARG A 249 -16.73 -5.22 -13.05
N VAL A 250 -17.74 -4.36 -12.96
CA VAL A 250 -18.92 -4.61 -12.12
C VAL A 250 -19.72 -5.81 -12.65
N ILE A 251 -19.91 -5.91 -13.96
CA ILE A 251 -20.66 -7.02 -14.58
C ILE A 251 -19.91 -8.35 -14.44
N ASN A 252 -18.58 -8.32 -14.61
CA ASN A 252 -17.69 -9.47 -14.46
C ASN A 252 -17.72 -10.04 -13.03
N ALA A 253 -17.93 -9.20 -12.01
CA ALA A 253 -18.09 -9.66 -10.63
C ALA A 253 -19.37 -10.52 -10.39
N GLY A 254 -20.32 -10.52 -11.33
CA GLY A 254 -21.48 -11.43 -11.30
C GLY A 254 -22.53 -11.14 -10.23
N LYS A 255 -22.41 -10.01 -9.52
CA LYS A 255 -23.32 -9.63 -8.42
C LYS A 255 -24.42 -8.72 -8.95
N SER A 256 -25.62 -9.28 -9.16
CA SER A 256 -26.78 -8.56 -9.73
C SER A 256 -27.16 -7.29 -8.97
N LYS A 257 -26.97 -7.24 -7.65
CA LYS A 257 -27.20 -6.04 -6.82
C LYS A 257 -26.38 -4.80 -7.23
N TYR A 258 -25.38 -4.95 -8.08
CA TYR A 258 -24.55 -3.85 -8.58
C TYR A 258 -24.82 -3.51 -10.05
N TYR A 259 -25.81 -4.12 -10.71
CA TYR A 259 -26.09 -3.84 -12.12
C TYR A 259 -26.52 -2.40 -12.36
N ASP A 260 -27.24 -1.75 -11.43
CA ASP A 260 -27.59 -0.34 -11.55
C ASP A 260 -26.34 0.55 -11.65
N ALA A 261 -25.31 0.25 -10.85
CA ALA A 261 -24.04 0.97 -10.92
C ALA A 261 -23.29 0.73 -12.25
N ALA A 262 -23.40 -0.48 -12.83
CA ALA A 262 -22.86 -0.77 -14.15
C ALA A 262 -23.59 0.01 -15.25
N LEU A 263 -24.93 0.09 -15.16
CA LEU A 263 -25.77 0.85 -16.09
C LEU A 263 -25.48 2.36 -16.00
N ASP A 264 -25.30 2.90 -14.81
CA ASP A 264 -24.91 4.31 -14.66
C ASP A 264 -23.54 4.60 -15.28
N ASN A 265 -22.59 3.68 -15.15
CA ASN A 265 -21.27 3.83 -15.78
C ASN A 265 -21.39 3.75 -17.31
N ILE A 266 -22.13 2.80 -17.88
CA ILE A 266 -22.23 2.68 -19.34
C ILE A 266 -23.02 3.84 -19.96
N GLU A 267 -24.00 4.38 -19.26
CA GLU A 267 -24.71 5.60 -19.69
C GLU A 267 -23.77 6.82 -19.71
N ARG A 268 -22.93 6.97 -18.68
CA ARG A 268 -21.89 8.01 -18.68
C ARG A 268 -20.88 7.80 -19.80
N ALA A 269 -20.49 6.55 -20.08
CA ALA A 269 -19.62 6.22 -21.19
C ALA A 269 -20.23 6.65 -22.54
N ARG A 270 -21.49 6.30 -22.80
CA ARG A 270 -22.24 6.71 -24.01
C ARG A 270 -22.21 8.23 -24.19
N LYS A 271 -22.54 8.99 -23.15
CA LYS A 271 -22.52 10.47 -23.18
C LYS A 271 -21.12 11.01 -23.51
N CYS A 272 -20.06 10.37 -23.00
CA CYS A 272 -18.68 10.77 -23.25
C CYS A 272 -18.24 10.42 -24.68
N TYR A 273 -18.56 9.23 -25.19
CA TYR A 273 -18.29 8.86 -26.59
C TYR A 273 -18.99 9.81 -27.57
N ALA A 274 -20.26 10.13 -27.34
CA ALA A 274 -21.00 11.08 -28.16
C ALA A 274 -20.35 12.47 -28.15
N LYS A 275 -19.94 12.98 -26.97
CA LYS A 275 -19.24 14.26 -26.85
C LYS A 275 -17.87 14.26 -27.55
N ALA A 276 -17.18 13.11 -27.57
CA ALA A 276 -15.90 12.95 -28.26
C ALA A 276 -16.03 12.71 -29.77
N GLY A 277 -17.24 12.53 -30.31
CA GLY A 277 -17.46 12.14 -31.71
C GLY A 277 -17.08 10.69 -32.04
N LEU A 278 -16.82 9.85 -31.02
CA LEU A 278 -16.30 8.49 -31.15
C LEU A 278 -17.43 7.45 -31.20
N ASN A 279 -18.34 7.60 -32.17
CA ASN A 279 -19.51 6.73 -32.31
C ASN A 279 -19.14 5.29 -32.69
N ASP A 280 -18.06 5.10 -33.43
CA ASP A 280 -17.58 3.78 -33.86
C ASP A 280 -17.02 2.98 -32.68
N ASP A 281 -16.24 3.64 -31.82
CA ASP A 281 -15.76 3.04 -30.57
C ASP A 281 -16.93 2.68 -29.64
N TRP A 282 -17.95 3.53 -29.56
CA TRP A 282 -19.17 3.20 -28.82
C TRP A 282 -19.86 1.96 -29.39
N ARG A 283 -20.00 1.84 -30.72
CA ARG A 283 -20.57 0.64 -31.35
C ARG A 283 -19.76 -0.62 -31.05
N ALA A 284 -18.43 -0.51 -31.02
CA ALA A 284 -17.55 -1.61 -30.63
C ALA A 284 -17.75 -2.04 -29.17
N VAL A 285 -17.86 -1.08 -28.23
CA VAL A 285 -18.19 -1.36 -26.83
C VAL A 285 -19.54 -2.07 -26.72
N VAL A 286 -20.55 -1.62 -27.48
CA VAL A 286 -21.87 -2.25 -27.47
C VAL A 286 -21.83 -3.70 -27.96
N ALA A 287 -21.08 -3.95 -29.04
CA ALA A 287 -20.88 -5.30 -29.55
C ALA A 287 -20.19 -6.20 -28.52
N ASP A 288 -19.13 -5.72 -27.85
CA ASP A 288 -18.41 -6.47 -26.81
C ASP A 288 -19.31 -6.83 -25.62
N VAL A 289 -20.10 -5.86 -25.12
CA VAL A 289 -21.06 -6.11 -24.02
C VAL A 289 -22.06 -7.19 -24.43
N ARG A 290 -22.65 -7.09 -25.63
CA ARG A 290 -23.60 -8.09 -26.13
C ARG A 290 -22.95 -9.47 -26.22
N GLN A 291 -21.75 -9.55 -26.79
CA GLN A 291 -21.03 -10.81 -26.96
C GLN A 291 -20.68 -11.48 -25.62
N ARG A 292 -20.12 -10.72 -24.67
CA ARG A 292 -19.63 -11.26 -23.38
C ARG A 292 -20.73 -11.46 -22.34
N HIS A 293 -21.83 -10.71 -22.44
CA HIS A 293 -22.80 -10.58 -21.34
C HIS A 293 -24.27 -10.83 -21.71
N PHE A 294 -24.59 -11.32 -22.92
CA PHE A 294 -25.97 -11.62 -23.36
C PHE A 294 -26.82 -12.49 -22.40
N ARG A 295 -26.16 -13.33 -21.59
CA ARG A 295 -26.82 -14.21 -20.60
C ARG A 295 -27.28 -13.47 -19.34
N LYS A 296 -26.76 -12.27 -19.05
CA LYS A 296 -27.07 -11.49 -17.86
C LYS A 296 -28.33 -10.66 -18.08
N LYS A 297 -29.48 -11.32 -18.20
CA LYS A 297 -30.76 -10.70 -18.60
C LYS A 297 -31.15 -9.47 -17.78
N GLY A 298 -30.95 -9.49 -16.47
CA GLY A 298 -31.23 -8.35 -15.59
C GLY A 298 -30.37 -7.10 -15.86
N PHE A 299 -29.16 -7.27 -16.39
CA PHE A 299 -28.34 -6.14 -16.86
C PHE A 299 -28.69 -5.74 -18.30
N MET A 300 -28.87 -6.74 -19.19
CA MET A 300 -29.08 -6.50 -20.61
C MET A 300 -30.33 -5.67 -20.92
N ALA A 301 -31.41 -5.80 -20.15
CA ALA A 301 -32.62 -5.00 -20.36
C ALA A 301 -32.33 -3.49 -20.28
N GLY A 302 -31.77 -3.02 -19.15
CA GLY A 302 -31.40 -1.61 -19.00
C GLY A 302 -30.27 -1.16 -19.92
N PHE A 303 -29.36 -2.08 -20.29
CA PHE A 303 -28.31 -1.78 -21.24
C PHE A 303 -28.86 -1.48 -22.64
N GLU A 304 -29.82 -2.26 -23.14
CA GLU A 304 -30.43 -2.02 -24.45
C GLU A 304 -31.28 -0.75 -24.48
N GLU A 305 -31.94 -0.38 -23.37
CA GLU A 305 -32.57 0.95 -23.22
C GLU A 305 -31.55 2.08 -23.40
N ILE A 306 -30.39 1.96 -22.76
CA ILE A 306 -29.30 2.94 -22.90
C ILE A 306 -28.76 2.98 -24.32
N VAL A 307 -28.63 1.85 -25.01
CA VAL A 307 -28.11 1.81 -26.40
C VAL A 307 -29.08 2.46 -27.38
N THR A 308 -30.37 2.13 -27.26
CA THR A 308 -31.43 2.64 -28.14
C THR A 308 -31.80 4.09 -27.83
N GLY A 309 -31.48 4.59 -26.63
CA GLY A 309 -31.90 5.92 -26.18
C GLY A 309 -33.37 5.98 -25.80
N ALA A 310 -33.99 4.82 -25.53
CA ALA A 310 -35.31 4.78 -24.91
C ALA A 310 -35.26 5.44 -23.53
N PRO A 311 -36.29 6.20 -23.13
CA PRO A 311 -36.37 6.72 -21.77
C PRO A 311 -36.36 5.55 -20.77
N ARG A 312 -35.50 5.64 -19.73
CA ARG A 312 -35.48 4.67 -18.63
C ARG A 312 -36.90 4.51 -18.10
N ASN A 313 -37.49 3.32 -18.24
CA ASN A 313 -38.63 2.96 -17.41
C ASN A 313 -38.06 2.77 -16.00
N VAL A 314 -38.11 3.81 -15.18
CA VAL A 314 -37.75 3.70 -13.77
C VAL A 314 -38.80 2.79 -13.16
N GLU A 315 -38.48 1.50 -13.06
CA GLU A 315 -39.31 0.60 -12.27
C GLU A 315 -39.42 1.18 -10.85
N PRO A 316 -40.61 1.17 -10.25
CA PRO A 316 -40.79 1.65 -8.89
C PRO A 316 -39.78 0.98 -7.96
N PRO A 317 -39.30 1.67 -6.90
CA PRO A 317 -38.40 1.08 -5.92
C PRO A 317 -38.93 -0.28 -5.42
N PHE A 318 -38.03 -1.18 -5.02
CA PHE A 318 -38.40 -2.53 -4.57
C PHE A 318 -39.58 -2.53 -3.57
N LEU A 319 -39.60 -1.56 -2.65
CA LEU A 319 -40.69 -1.36 -1.68
C LEU A 319 -42.04 -1.08 -2.35
N GLU A 320 -42.09 -0.23 -3.38
CA GLU A 320 -43.31 0.08 -4.11
C GLU A 320 -43.80 -1.14 -4.93
N ARG A 321 -42.89 -1.91 -5.54
CA ARG A 321 -43.25 -3.16 -6.22
C ARG A 321 -43.73 -4.24 -5.24
N ALA A 322 -43.11 -4.31 -4.05
CA ALA A 322 -43.50 -5.24 -3.01
C ALA A 322 -44.90 -4.92 -2.46
N LYS A 323 -45.20 -3.64 -2.22
CA LYS A 323 -46.55 -3.15 -1.86
C LYS A 323 -47.57 -3.47 -2.95
N ALA A 324 -47.26 -3.17 -4.21
CA ALA A 324 -48.17 -3.43 -5.34
C ALA A 324 -48.48 -4.92 -5.55
N ARG A 325 -47.55 -5.82 -5.20
CA ARG A 325 -47.79 -7.28 -5.20
C ARG A 325 -48.65 -7.73 -4.03
N TRP A 326 -48.52 -7.10 -2.86
CA TRP A 326 -49.34 -7.39 -1.69
C TRP A 326 -50.79 -6.91 -1.84
N LEU A 327 -51.02 -5.80 -2.53
CA LEU A 327 -52.36 -5.24 -2.81
C LEU A 327 -53.15 -6.01 -3.90
N LYS A 328 -52.54 -7.00 -4.56
CA LYS A 328 -53.16 -7.85 -5.59
C LYS A 328 -53.61 -9.23 -5.06
N LYS A 329 -53.58 -9.43 -3.74
CA LYS A 329 -54.22 -10.57 -3.05
C LYS A 329 -55.46 -10.08 -2.32
#